data_AF-A0A2V9VWV8-F1
#
_entry.id   AF-A0A2V9VWV8-F1
#
_cell.length_a   1.000
_cell.length_b   1.000
_cell.length_c   1.000
_cell.angle_alpha   90.00
_cell.angle_beta   90.00
_cell.angle_gamma   90.00
#
_symmetry.space_group_name_H-M   'P 1'
#
loop_
_entity.id
_entity.type
_entity.pdbx_description
1 polymer ?
#
loop_
_entity_poly.entity_id
_entity_poly.type
_entity_poly.pdbx_seq_one_letter_code
_entity_poly.pdbx_strand_id
1 'polypeptide(L)'
;MGVAGAALSAAPLLRVGARADDGGSLSKGDAALLRFVTAAEIIESDIWLQYNELAGVQDGEVSKLASQLIPGYPSQVTGGNAAYTEAIKQLDEDMDQYISDNTEDELTHENFLNAYLSAKGAATVNLDAFRTLPSSQATGANRNFGRLTNLTQLSVHTDWWTRYRSRTRNPDLGDKFPNAIPTLAVGQHTAIPRTDSDVNDSTFLQAVANTAGFHFPWIEQGGTSLYAEQAQRASGTEALRILLSIGGTEICHFQTWHDKAGNAPPLNHVIDPVTGVSVTFPDLNSPPFGGENFQTNLIMPEPTVFLSRQFPPCSIIRPTETKGAAMGAVNALTGDGLFIGQSAQFMQLLHDLASDADKAMRDGH
;
A
#
# COMPACT_ATOMS: atom_id res chain seq x y z
N MET A 1 -25.97 -30.10 -33.19
CA MET A 1 -27.14 -29.74 -32.37
C MET A 1 -27.09 -30.54 -31.09
N GLY A 2 -26.95 -29.87 -29.95
CA GLY A 2 -27.02 -30.46 -28.61
C GLY A 2 -25.67 -30.75 -27.95
N VAL A 3 -25.04 -29.74 -27.35
CA VAL A 3 -24.04 -29.96 -26.29
C VAL A 3 -24.67 -29.45 -25.00
N ALA A 4 -24.81 -30.35 -24.04
CA ALA A 4 -25.51 -30.17 -22.79
C ALA A 4 -24.82 -29.11 -21.91
N GLY A 5 -25.61 -28.17 -21.38
CA GLY A 5 -25.17 -27.23 -20.37
C GLY A 5 -24.99 -27.95 -19.02
N ALA A 6 -23.79 -27.89 -18.48
CA ALA A 6 -23.55 -28.19 -17.07
C ALA A 6 -23.94 -26.95 -16.27
N ALA A 7 -25.16 -26.95 -15.73
CA ALA A 7 -25.53 -26.02 -14.66
C ALA A 7 -24.77 -26.42 -13.39
N LEU A 8 -23.76 -25.63 -13.02
CA LEU A 8 -23.12 -25.74 -11.72
C LEU A 8 -24.11 -25.22 -10.66
N SER A 9 -24.72 -26.15 -9.93
CA SER A 9 -25.54 -25.86 -8.76
C SER A 9 -24.68 -25.18 -7.69
N ALA A 10 -25.03 -23.95 -7.33
CA ALA A 10 -24.49 -23.25 -6.17
C ALA A 10 -24.91 -24.00 -4.89
N ALA A 11 -23.99 -24.80 -4.34
CA ALA A 11 -24.14 -25.32 -2.98
C ALA A 11 -23.82 -24.20 -1.98
N PRO A 12 -24.57 -24.05 -0.87
CA PRO A 12 -24.22 -23.09 0.16
C PRO A 12 -22.92 -23.53 0.84
N LEU A 13 -21.89 -22.70 0.78
CA LEU A 13 -20.66 -22.82 1.56
C LEU A 13 -20.96 -22.58 3.05
N LEU A 14 -21.59 -23.55 3.71
CA LEU A 14 -21.70 -23.59 5.17
C LEU A 14 -20.37 -24.04 5.77
N ARG A 15 -19.62 -23.11 6.37
CA ARG A 15 -18.50 -23.45 7.26
C ARG A 15 -18.92 -23.32 8.72
N VAL A 16 -18.68 -24.41 9.45
CA VAL A 16 -18.80 -24.55 10.91
C VAL A 16 -17.91 -23.51 11.59
N GLY A 17 -18.44 -22.85 12.63
CA GLY A 17 -17.77 -21.76 13.33
C GLY A 17 -16.44 -22.19 13.96
N ALA A 18 -15.33 -21.72 13.41
CA ALA A 18 -14.07 -21.65 14.14
C ALA A 18 -14.18 -20.47 15.10
N ARG A 19 -14.46 -20.76 16.37
CA ARG A 19 -14.26 -19.80 17.47
C ARG A 19 -12.75 -19.55 17.61
N ALA A 20 -12.38 -18.32 17.93
CA ALA A 20 -11.02 -18.04 18.41
C ALA A 20 -10.76 -18.93 19.63
N ASP A 21 -9.59 -19.57 19.69
CA ASP A 21 -9.23 -20.38 20.85
C ASP A 21 -8.85 -19.43 22.00
N ASP A 22 -9.75 -19.29 22.97
CA ASP A 22 -9.62 -18.38 24.13
C ASP A 22 -8.46 -18.77 25.08
N GLY A 23 -7.74 -19.88 24.82
CA GLY A 23 -6.78 -20.47 25.77
C GLY A 23 -5.31 -20.55 25.35
N GLY A 24 -4.95 -20.25 24.09
CA GLY A 24 -3.59 -20.45 23.57
C GLY A 24 -2.77 -19.16 23.48
N SER A 25 -1.56 -19.13 24.06
CA SER A 25 -0.58 -18.06 23.86
C SER A 25 0.06 -18.15 22.46
N LEU A 26 0.31 -17.03 21.80
CA LEU A 26 1.04 -17.01 20.53
C LEU A 26 2.47 -17.55 20.69
N SER A 27 2.96 -18.26 19.67
CA SER A 27 4.39 -18.53 19.57
C SER A 27 5.15 -17.20 19.44
N LYS A 28 6.44 -17.19 19.79
CA LYS A 28 7.28 -16.00 19.61
C LYS A 28 7.35 -15.57 18.14
N GLY A 29 7.37 -16.55 17.22
CA GLY A 29 7.40 -16.30 15.78
C GLY A 29 6.10 -15.67 15.29
N ASP A 30 4.95 -16.26 15.61
CA ASP A 30 3.65 -15.72 15.20
C ASP A 30 3.40 -14.32 15.78
N ALA A 31 3.79 -14.09 17.04
CA ALA A 31 3.71 -12.76 17.64
C ALA A 31 4.63 -11.76 16.92
N ALA A 32 5.83 -12.15 16.51
CA ALA A 32 6.74 -11.27 15.76
C ALA A 32 6.17 -10.90 14.38
N LEU A 33 5.63 -11.87 13.65
CA LEU A 33 4.98 -11.65 12.35
C LEU A 33 3.82 -10.66 12.49
N LEU A 34 2.88 -10.95 13.40
CA LEU A 34 1.71 -10.11 13.61
C LEU A 34 2.09 -8.69 14.09
N ARG A 35 3.10 -8.55 14.94
CA ARG A 35 3.59 -7.23 15.36
C ARG A 35 4.20 -6.45 14.20
N PHE A 36 4.93 -7.11 13.29
CA PHE A 36 5.52 -6.41 12.15
C PHE A 36 4.44 -5.94 11.17
N VAL A 37 3.46 -6.78 10.80
CA VAL A 37 2.32 -6.29 9.99
C VAL A 37 1.54 -5.20 10.71
N THR A 38 1.33 -5.29 12.03
CA THR A 38 0.67 -4.21 12.78
C THR A 38 1.40 -2.87 12.64
N ALA A 39 2.74 -2.88 12.62
CA ALA A 39 3.51 -1.65 12.39
C ALA A 39 3.37 -1.13 10.95
N ALA A 40 3.29 -2.03 9.96
CA ALA A 40 3.03 -1.68 8.57
C ALA A 40 1.64 -1.01 8.43
N GLU A 41 0.59 -1.63 8.99
CA GLU A 41 -0.77 -1.07 9.00
C GLU A 41 -0.84 0.32 9.64
N ILE A 42 -0.13 0.55 10.75
CA ILE A 42 -0.09 1.87 11.40
C ILE A 42 0.60 2.93 10.54
N ILE A 43 1.62 2.52 9.77
CA ILE A 43 2.31 3.41 8.84
C ILE A 43 1.38 3.71 7.65
N GLU A 44 0.71 2.69 7.13
CA GLU A 44 -0.16 2.77 5.98
C GLU A 44 -1.44 3.57 6.25
N SER A 45 -2.05 3.39 7.43
CA SER A 45 -3.18 4.19 7.88
C SER A 45 -2.83 5.69 7.96
N ASP A 46 -1.62 6.06 8.39
CA ASP A 46 -1.15 7.46 8.37
C ASP A 46 -0.94 8.02 6.96
N ILE A 47 -0.56 7.17 5.99
CA ILE A 47 -0.48 7.54 4.57
C ILE A 47 -1.87 7.80 4.02
N TRP A 48 -2.79 6.84 4.18
CA TRP A 48 -4.14 6.91 3.66
C TRP A 48 -4.97 8.03 4.30
N LEU A 49 -4.80 8.29 5.61
CA LEU A 49 -5.42 9.45 6.26
C LEU A 49 -5.03 10.77 5.59
N GLN A 50 -3.76 10.96 5.21
CA GLN A 50 -3.33 12.18 4.52
C GLN A 50 -3.99 12.32 3.14
N TYR A 51 -4.16 11.22 2.40
CA TYR A 51 -4.90 11.23 1.15
C TYR A 51 -6.40 11.49 1.35
N ASN A 52 -7.01 10.82 2.32
CA ASN A 52 -8.43 10.95 2.63
C ASN A 52 -8.80 12.36 3.10
N GLU A 53 -7.96 13.00 3.92
CA GLU A 53 -8.14 14.39 4.31
C GLU A 53 -8.29 15.31 3.10
N LEU A 54 -7.47 15.12 2.06
CA LEU A 54 -7.44 16.01 0.91
C LEU A 54 -8.41 15.61 -0.21
N ALA A 55 -8.63 14.31 -0.43
CA ALA A 55 -9.34 13.81 -1.61
C ALA A 55 -10.35 12.70 -1.33
N GLY A 56 -10.52 12.25 -0.08
CA GLY A 56 -11.54 11.26 0.29
C GLY A 56 -12.93 11.88 0.51
N VAL A 57 -13.91 11.02 0.76
CA VAL A 57 -15.27 11.38 1.14
C VAL A 57 -15.27 12.20 2.44
N GLN A 58 -16.03 13.31 2.44
CA GLN A 58 -16.09 14.27 3.55
C GLN A 58 -17.38 14.16 4.37
N ASP A 59 -17.83 12.93 4.69
CA ASP A 59 -19.05 12.65 5.47
C ASP A 59 -18.79 12.39 6.98
N GLY A 60 -17.52 12.26 7.34
CA GLY A 60 -17.03 12.10 8.70
C GLY A 60 -17.05 10.67 9.22
N GLU A 61 -17.21 9.65 8.37
CA GLU A 61 -16.98 8.25 8.75
C GLU A 61 -15.53 8.03 9.20
N VAL A 62 -14.57 8.21 8.27
CA VAL A 62 -13.14 8.02 8.52
C VAL A 62 -12.62 8.93 9.63
N SER A 63 -12.99 10.22 9.66
CA SER A 63 -12.49 11.15 10.70
C SER A 63 -12.95 10.77 12.11
N LYS A 64 -14.17 10.25 12.25
CA LYS A 64 -14.68 9.77 13.54
C LYS A 64 -13.95 8.50 13.96
N LEU A 65 -13.79 7.53 13.06
CA LEU A 65 -13.05 6.29 13.34
C LEU A 65 -11.61 6.61 13.77
N ALA A 66 -10.88 7.39 12.97
CA ALA A 66 -9.52 7.80 13.26
C ALA A 66 -9.39 8.52 14.61
N SER A 67 -10.34 9.40 14.97
CA SER A 67 -10.32 10.08 16.28
C SER A 67 -10.56 9.17 17.48
N GLN A 68 -11.13 7.98 17.28
CA GLN A 68 -11.31 6.98 18.32
C GLN A 68 -10.06 6.10 18.49
N LEU A 69 -9.34 5.85 17.39
CA LEU A 69 -8.19 4.96 17.36
C LEU A 69 -6.88 5.70 17.66
N ILE A 70 -6.73 6.92 17.16
CA ILE A 70 -5.48 7.68 17.18
C ILE A 70 -5.59 8.87 18.15
N PRO A 71 -4.84 8.86 19.26
CA PRO A 71 -4.86 9.94 20.24
C PRO A 71 -4.57 11.31 19.62
N GLY A 72 -5.52 12.24 19.79
CA GLY A 72 -5.39 13.62 19.32
C GLY A 72 -5.74 13.85 17.84
N TYR A 73 -6.13 12.80 17.10
CA TYR A 73 -6.62 12.98 15.73
C TYR A 73 -7.98 13.72 15.73
N PRO A 74 -8.18 14.76 14.90
CA PRO A 74 -9.43 15.51 14.89
C PRO A 74 -10.64 14.66 14.43
N SER A 75 -11.76 14.74 15.15
CA SER A 75 -13.00 14.04 14.78
C SER A 75 -13.80 14.70 13.67
N GLN A 76 -13.48 15.96 13.36
CA GLN A 76 -14.16 16.75 12.31
C GLN A 76 -13.54 16.47 10.94
N VAL A 77 -14.37 16.51 9.91
CA VAL A 77 -13.89 16.50 8.52
C VAL A 77 -13.07 17.76 8.23
N THR A 78 -12.08 17.62 7.35
CA THR A 78 -11.22 18.74 6.95
C THR A 78 -11.86 19.61 5.87
N GLY A 79 -12.85 19.06 5.15
CA GLY A 79 -13.53 19.71 4.02
C GLY A 79 -12.87 19.43 2.67
N GLY A 80 -11.79 18.64 2.62
CA GLY A 80 -11.10 18.28 1.39
C GLY A 80 -10.39 19.44 0.69
N ASN A 81 -9.75 19.13 -0.43
CA ASN A 81 -9.14 20.09 -1.34
C ASN A 81 -9.74 19.91 -2.74
N ALA A 82 -10.77 20.70 -3.07
CA ALA A 82 -11.56 20.49 -4.29
C ALA A 82 -10.73 20.45 -5.59
N ALA A 83 -9.66 21.26 -5.70
CA ALA A 83 -8.80 21.26 -6.88
C ALA A 83 -7.97 19.97 -6.97
N TYR A 84 -7.44 19.50 -5.85
CA TYR A 84 -6.69 18.24 -5.79
C TYR A 84 -7.60 17.02 -5.98
N THR A 85 -8.80 17.02 -5.39
CA THR A 85 -9.83 16.00 -5.64
C THR A 85 -10.14 15.89 -7.13
N GLU A 86 -10.34 17.02 -7.82
CA GLU A 86 -10.63 17.00 -9.26
C GLU A 86 -9.45 16.50 -10.10
N ALA A 87 -8.22 16.84 -9.72
CA ALA A 87 -7.03 16.33 -10.37
C ALA A 87 -6.87 14.81 -10.18
N ILE A 88 -7.18 14.30 -8.98
CA ILE A 88 -7.21 12.86 -8.69
C ILE A 88 -8.32 12.17 -9.50
N LYS A 89 -9.50 12.78 -9.65
CA LYS A 89 -10.63 12.21 -10.38
C LYS A 89 -10.40 12.07 -11.89
N GLN A 90 -9.29 12.58 -12.42
CA GLN A 90 -8.84 12.22 -13.77
C GLN A 90 -8.46 10.73 -13.89
N LEU A 91 -8.15 10.06 -12.77
CA LEU A 91 -7.85 8.63 -12.74
C LEU A 91 -9.13 7.78 -12.78
N ASP A 92 -10.16 8.18 -12.03
CA ASP A 92 -11.48 7.57 -11.99
C ASP A 92 -12.46 8.52 -11.29
N GLU A 93 -13.76 8.49 -11.63
CA GLU A 93 -14.74 9.42 -11.04
C GLU A 93 -15.04 9.14 -9.56
N ASP A 94 -14.82 7.89 -9.13
CA ASP A 94 -15.10 7.38 -7.78
C ASP A 94 -13.85 7.37 -6.85
N MET A 95 -12.76 8.06 -7.24
CA MET A 95 -11.51 8.04 -6.47
C MET A 95 -11.66 8.45 -5.01
N ASP A 96 -12.58 9.36 -4.69
CA ASP A 96 -12.87 9.77 -3.32
C ASP A 96 -13.42 8.61 -2.47
N GLN A 97 -14.32 7.80 -3.04
CA GLN A 97 -14.84 6.61 -2.37
C GLN A 97 -13.74 5.57 -2.17
N TYR A 98 -12.94 5.29 -3.20
CA TYR A 98 -11.86 4.29 -3.09
C TYR A 98 -10.83 4.68 -2.04
N ILE A 99 -10.46 5.97 -1.96
CA ILE A 99 -9.54 6.48 -0.94
C ILE A 99 -10.14 6.29 0.46
N SER A 100 -11.42 6.62 0.66
CA SER A 100 -12.07 6.47 1.96
C SER A 100 -12.23 5.02 2.40
N ASP A 101 -12.64 4.14 1.50
CA ASP A 101 -12.81 2.71 1.79
C ASP A 101 -11.48 2.07 2.19
N ASN A 102 -10.40 2.33 1.43
CA ASN A 102 -9.07 1.84 1.77
C ASN A 102 -8.58 2.42 3.11
N THR A 103 -8.85 3.70 3.37
CA THR A 103 -8.46 4.31 4.65
C THR A 103 -9.20 3.68 5.83
N GLU A 104 -10.49 3.35 5.66
CA GLU A 104 -11.24 2.63 6.70
C GLU A 104 -10.65 1.23 6.91
N ASP A 105 -10.40 0.49 5.84
CA ASP A 105 -9.81 -0.85 5.91
C ASP A 105 -8.51 -0.84 6.70
N GLU A 106 -7.55 0.05 6.39
CA GLU A 106 -6.26 0.13 7.11
C GLU A 106 -6.41 0.49 8.58
N LEU A 107 -7.33 1.41 8.91
CA LEU A 107 -7.66 1.72 10.31
C LEU A 107 -8.23 0.51 11.05
N THR A 108 -9.03 -0.31 10.37
CA THR A 108 -9.59 -1.52 10.97
C THR A 108 -8.56 -2.64 11.10
N HIS A 109 -7.62 -2.77 10.15
CA HIS A 109 -6.51 -3.72 10.21
C HIS A 109 -5.61 -3.44 11.43
N GLU A 110 -5.12 -2.21 11.60
CA GLU A 110 -4.25 -1.86 12.74
C GLU A 110 -4.94 -2.10 14.09
N ASN A 111 -6.24 -1.78 14.18
CA ASN A 111 -7.03 -1.91 15.39
C ASN A 111 -7.28 -3.39 15.72
N PHE A 112 -7.68 -4.19 14.72
CA PHE A 112 -7.90 -5.61 14.89
C PHE A 112 -6.63 -6.34 15.34
N LEU A 113 -5.51 -6.08 14.66
CA LEU A 113 -4.24 -6.76 14.96
C LEU A 113 -3.75 -6.44 16.38
N ASN A 114 -3.79 -5.17 16.79
CA ASN A 114 -3.43 -4.78 18.16
C ASN A 114 -4.37 -5.38 19.21
N ALA A 115 -5.69 -5.40 18.95
CA ALA A 115 -6.65 -6.04 19.83
C ALA A 115 -6.40 -7.55 19.95
N TYR A 116 -6.09 -8.23 18.85
CA TYR A 116 -5.76 -9.65 18.81
C TYR A 116 -4.46 -9.95 19.58
N LEU A 117 -3.40 -9.18 19.35
CA LEU A 117 -2.14 -9.29 20.10
C LEU A 117 -2.38 -9.16 21.61
N SER A 118 -3.14 -8.14 22.02
CA SER A 118 -3.51 -7.91 23.42
C SER A 118 -4.30 -9.07 24.01
N ALA A 119 -5.32 -9.58 23.29
CA ALA A 119 -6.13 -10.71 23.73
C ALA A 119 -5.31 -12.00 23.92
N LYS A 120 -4.22 -12.17 23.16
CA LYS A 120 -3.29 -13.29 23.29
C LYS A 120 -2.15 -13.06 24.28
N GLY A 121 -2.17 -11.92 25.00
CA GLY A 121 -1.13 -11.55 25.97
C GLY A 121 0.22 -11.20 25.36
N ALA A 122 0.25 -10.89 24.05
CA ALA A 122 1.45 -10.45 23.35
C ALA A 122 1.62 -8.93 23.44
N ALA A 123 2.85 -8.45 23.21
CA ALA A 123 3.12 -7.01 23.13
C ALA A 123 2.43 -6.40 21.90
N THR A 124 1.67 -5.34 22.11
CA THR A 124 1.07 -4.53 21.05
C THR A 124 2.11 -3.60 20.41
N VAL A 125 1.72 -2.92 19.33
CA VAL A 125 2.52 -1.90 18.65
C VAL A 125 1.84 -0.55 18.79
N ASN A 126 2.60 0.47 19.18
CA ASN A 126 2.16 1.86 19.21
C ASN A 126 3.29 2.73 18.66
N LEU A 127 2.97 3.57 17.67
CA LEU A 127 3.91 4.50 17.04
C LEU A 127 3.56 5.97 17.33
N ASP A 128 2.56 6.28 18.16
CA ASP A 128 2.04 7.64 18.36
C ASP A 128 3.09 8.62 18.86
N ALA A 129 4.06 8.15 19.66
CA ALA A 129 5.17 8.97 20.13
C ALA A 129 6.06 9.50 18.98
N PHE A 130 5.97 8.90 17.78
CA PHE A 130 6.72 9.28 16.59
C PHE A 130 5.92 10.12 15.58
N ARG A 131 4.66 10.46 15.90
CA ARG A 131 3.83 11.40 15.11
C ARG A 131 4.36 12.83 15.23
N THR A 132 5.47 13.08 14.54
CA THR A 132 6.31 14.27 14.71
C THR A 132 6.59 14.99 13.39
N LEU A 133 6.37 14.32 12.26
CA LEU A 133 6.54 14.94 10.95
C LEU A 133 5.48 16.00 10.70
N PRO A 134 5.81 17.08 9.97
CA PRO A 134 4.85 18.11 9.62
C PRO A 134 3.79 17.57 8.65
N SER A 135 2.56 18.05 8.82
CA SER A 135 1.46 17.80 7.89
C SER A 135 1.48 18.80 6.71
N SER A 136 0.77 18.46 5.64
CA SER A 136 0.45 19.43 4.57
C SER A 136 -0.22 20.68 5.17
N GLN A 137 0.14 21.84 4.63
CA GLN A 137 -0.44 23.13 4.96
C GLN A 137 -1.48 23.59 3.92
N ALA A 138 -1.82 22.74 2.94
CA ALA A 138 -2.89 23.02 1.99
C ALA A 138 -4.26 23.05 2.70
N THR A 139 -5.22 23.76 2.11
CA THR A 139 -6.62 23.69 2.50
C THR A 139 -7.10 22.25 2.31
N GLY A 140 -7.86 21.74 3.28
CA GLY A 140 -8.28 20.33 3.31
C GLY A 140 -7.38 19.38 4.08
N ALA A 141 -6.20 19.79 4.55
CA ALA A 141 -5.36 18.94 5.40
C ALA A 141 -5.58 19.21 6.90
N ASN A 142 -5.30 18.22 7.75
CA ASN A 142 -5.13 18.41 9.19
C ASN A 142 -3.77 19.06 9.47
N ARG A 143 -3.69 20.38 9.29
CA ARG A 143 -2.43 21.15 9.27
C ARG A 143 -1.57 21.09 10.54
N ASN A 144 -2.17 20.76 11.68
CA ASN A 144 -1.51 20.77 12.99
C ASN A 144 -1.34 19.37 13.60
N PHE A 145 -1.78 18.32 12.92
CA PHE A 145 -1.62 16.95 13.41
C PHE A 145 -0.26 16.39 12.97
N GLY A 146 0.48 15.77 13.90
CA GLY A 146 1.79 15.19 13.58
C GLY A 146 1.66 13.89 12.78
N ARG A 147 2.54 13.68 11.80
CA ARG A 147 2.53 12.49 10.93
C ARG A 147 3.61 11.49 11.29
N LEU A 148 3.37 10.23 10.93
CA LEU A 148 4.40 9.19 10.88
C LEU A 148 5.15 9.23 9.55
N THR A 149 4.47 9.63 8.48
CA THR A 149 4.97 9.57 7.11
C THR A 149 5.02 10.93 6.41
N ASN A 150 5.90 11.04 5.41
CA ASN A 150 6.09 12.23 4.58
C ASN A 150 5.65 11.92 3.14
N LEU A 151 4.56 12.54 2.67
CA LEU A 151 4.08 12.38 1.28
C LEU A 151 4.56 13.49 0.33
N THR A 152 5.54 14.28 0.75
CA THR A 152 6.00 15.48 0.02
C THR A 152 7.44 15.38 -0.52
N GLN A 153 8.13 14.27 -0.21
CA GLN A 153 9.51 14.02 -0.61
C GLN A 153 9.72 12.56 -1.05
N LEU A 154 8.91 12.09 -2.01
CA LEU A 154 8.85 10.70 -2.43
C LEU A 154 9.73 10.37 -3.64
N SER A 155 10.30 9.18 -3.66
CA SER A 155 11.01 8.55 -4.79
C SER A 155 10.26 7.27 -5.18
N VAL A 156 9.10 7.43 -5.83
CA VAL A 156 8.17 6.33 -6.09
C VAL A 156 8.69 5.43 -7.21
N HIS A 157 9.09 4.22 -6.85
CA HIS A 157 9.43 3.18 -7.82
C HIS A 157 8.16 2.63 -8.47
N THR A 158 8.16 2.50 -9.80
CA THR A 158 7.01 2.01 -10.58
C THR A 158 7.37 0.75 -11.36
N ASP A 159 8.31 -0.04 -10.85
CA ASP A 159 8.76 -1.28 -11.48
C ASP A 159 7.76 -2.43 -11.24
N TRP A 160 6.93 -2.32 -10.20
CA TRP A 160 5.76 -3.17 -9.97
C TRP A 160 4.83 -3.22 -11.20
N TRP A 161 4.70 -2.12 -11.95
CA TRP A 161 3.86 -2.05 -13.15
C TRP A 161 4.29 -3.07 -14.21
N THR A 162 5.58 -3.10 -14.53
CA THR A 162 6.13 -4.02 -15.54
C THR A 162 6.42 -5.39 -14.93
N ARG A 163 6.60 -5.47 -13.61
CA ARG A 163 6.64 -6.72 -12.85
C ARG A 163 5.40 -7.54 -13.11
N TYR A 164 4.22 -6.99 -12.84
CA TYR A 164 2.94 -7.71 -12.98
C TYR A 164 2.54 -8.01 -14.43
N ARG A 165 3.15 -7.33 -15.41
CA ARG A 165 2.91 -7.55 -16.86
C ARG A 165 3.96 -8.41 -17.56
N SER A 166 5.04 -8.79 -16.87
CA SER A 166 6.09 -9.61 -17.48
C SER A 166 5.72 -11.08 -17.49
N ARG A 167 5.79 -11.69 -18.68
CA ARG A 167 5.58 -13.14 -18.91
C ARG A 167 6.79 -14.04 -18.66
N THR A 168 7.96 -13.44 -18.45
CA THR A 168 9.23 -14.19 -18.45
C THR A 168 10.11 -13.92 -17.23
N ARG A 169 9.69 -12.98 -16.36
CA ARG A 169 10.47 -12.52 -15.22
C ARG A 169 9.71 -12.65 -13.90
N ASN A 170 10.44 -12.95 -12.83
CA ASN A 170 9.93 -13.01 -11.46
C ASN A 170 11.00 -12.50 -10.48
N PRO A 171 10.69 -11.53 -9.59
CA PRO A 171 11.66 -11.05 -8.60
C PRO A 171 12.18 -12.16 -7.67
N ASP A 172 11.36 -13.17 -7.36
CA ASP A 172 11.75 -14.33 -6.54
C ASP A 172 12.90 -15.16 -7.18
N LEU A 173 13.10 -15.01 -8.50
CA LEU A 173 14.19 -15.64 -9.26
C LEU A 173 15.34 -14.67 -9.57
N GLY A 174 15.37 -13.51 -8.94
CA GLY A 174 16.40 -12.48 -9.10
C GLY A 174 16.25 -11.60 -10.35
N ASP A 175 15.11 -11.65 -11.03
CA ASP A 175 14.86 -10.81 -12.20
C ASP A 175 14.58 -9.35 -11.80
N LYS A 176 14.92 -8.41 -12.70
CA LYS A 176 14.70 -6.97 -12.52
C LYS A 176 13.71 -6.42 -13.54
N PHE A 177 13.09 -5.30 -13.18
CA PHE A 177 11.99 -4.69 -13.93
C PHE A 177 12.27 -3.21 -14.18
N PRO A 178 11.97 -2.70 -15.40
CA PRO A 178 12.02 -1.27 -15.65
C PRO A 178 10.84 -0.54 -14.99
N ASN A 179 11.07 0.69 -14.53
CA ASN A 179 10.01 1.58 -14.09
C ASN A 179 9.10 1.98 -15.27
N ALA A 180 7.77 1.95 -15.07
CA ALA A 180 6.81 2.58 -15.97
C ALA A 180 6.98 4.11 -16.09
N ILE A 181 7.29 4.79 -14.98
CA ILE A 181 7.53 6.23 -14.92
C ILE A 181 8.96 6.47 -14.41
N PRO A 182 10.00 6.39 -15.28
CA PRO A 182 11.39 6.44 -14.83
C PRO A 182 11.78 7.70 -14.06
N THR A 183 11.19 8.85 -14.40
CA THR A 183 11.49 10.13 -13.71
C THR A 183 10.90 10.20 -12.31
N LEU A 184 9.88 9.39 -12.01
CA LEU A 184 9.26 9.37 -10.68
C LEU A 184 10.10 8.61 -9.65
N ALA A 185 10.84 7.60 -10.12
CA ALA A 185 11.76 6.81 -9.30
C ALA A 185 13.10 7.52 -8.99
N VAL A 186 13.26 8.78 -9.41
CA VAL A 186 14.49 9.57 -9.20
C VAL A 186 14.12 10.97 -8.75
N GLY A 187 14.80 11.47 -7.72
CA GLY A 187 14.45 12.75 -7.10
C GLY A 187 13.32 12.61 -6.10
N GLN A 188 12.93 13.73 -5.48
CA GLN A 188 11.89 13.78 -4.45
C GLN A 188 10.70 14.56 -5.00
N HIS A 189 9.56 13.89 -5.08
CA HIS A 189 8.31 14.37 -5.64
C HIS A 189 7.26 14.49 -4.54
N THR A 190 6.31 15.41 -4.71
CA THR A 190 5.19 15.53 -3.78
C THR A 190 3.98 14.78 -4.33
N ALA A 191 3.38 13.92 -3.50
CA ALA A 191 2.16 13.20 -3.81
C ALA A 191 0.91 13.88 -3.24
N ILE A 192 1.07 14.94 -2.47
CA ILE A 192 -0.03 15.80 -1.99
C ILE A 192 0.37 17.27 -2.16
N PRO A 193 -0.57 18.22 -2.29
CA PRO A 193 -0.23 19.64 -2.24
C PRO A 193 0.40 19.97 -0.88
N ARG A 194 1.54 20.66 -0.87
CA ARG A 194 2.24 21.07 0.37
C ARG A 194 1.57 22.28 1.00
N THR A 195 1.14 23.22 0.17
CA THR A 195 0.39 24.42 0.56
C THR A 195 -0.61 24.78 -0.55
N ASP A 196 -1.46 25.79 -0.32
CA ASP A 196 -2.36 26.34 -1.34
C ASP A 196 -1.60 26.98 -2.54
N SER A 197 -0.27 27.14 -2.49
CA SER A 197 0.50 27.53 -3.67
C SER A 197 0.50 26.46 -4.76
N ASP A 198 0.54 25.18 -4.36
CA ASP A 198 0.68 24.05 -5.29
C ASP A 198 -0.60 23.83 -6.11
N VAL A 199 -1.75 24.37 -5.68
CA VAL A 199 -3.01 24.27 -6.42
C VAL A 199 -3.19 25.35 -7.49
N ASN A 200 -2.32 26.36 -7.55
CA ASN A 200 -2.45 27.49 -8.48
C ASN A 200 -1.95 27.18 -9.91
N ASP A 201 -1.17 26.11 -10.07
CA ASP A 201 -0.73 25.59 -11.37
C ASP A 201 -1.41 24.24 -11.60
N SER A 202 -2.39 24.20 -12.49
CA SER A 202 -3.15 22.98 -12.77
C SER A 202 -2.30 21.87 -13.38
N THR A 203 -1.23 22.20 -14.11
CA THR A 203 -0.33 21.20 -14.70
C THR A 203 0.55 20.58 -13.63
N PHE A 204 1.08 21.40 -12.72
CA PHE A 204 1.81 20.91 -11.56
C PHE A 204 0.91 20.11 -10.62
N LEU A 205 -0.28 20.60 -10.31
CA LEU A 205 -1.24 19.89 -9.47
C LEU A 205 -1.64 18.53 -10.05
N GLN A 206 -1.81 18.43 -11.37
CA GLN A 206 -2.04 17.14 -12.02
C GLN A 206 -0.83 16.21 -11.90
N ALA A 207 0.41 16.73 -11.94
CA ALA A 207 1.60 15.92 -11.68
C ALA A 207 1.66 15.41 -10.22
N VAL A 208 1.20 16.21 -9.26
CA VAL A 208 1.04 15.78 -7.85
C VAL A 208 -0.01 14.66 -7.75
N ALA A 209 -1.17 14.82 -8.37
CA ALA A 209 -2.23 13.81 -8.40
C ALA A 209 -1.78 12.51 -9.12
N ASN A 210 -1.06 12.62 -10.23
CA ASN A 210 -0.49 11.46 -10.92
C ASN A 210 0.58 10.77 -10.05
N THR A 211 1.37 11.53 -9.28
CA THR A 211 2.34 10.97 -8.33
C THR A 211 1.61 10.14 -7.27
N ALA A 212 0.51 10.65 -6.70
CA ALA A 212 -0.35 9.87 -5.81
C ALA A 212 -0.91 8.61 -6.50
N GLY A 213 -1.42 8.74 -7.73
CA GLY A 213 -1.96 7.63 -8.51
C GLY A 213 -0.97 6.48 -8.75
N PHE A 214 0.33 6.77 -8.85
CA PHE A 214 1.37 5.73 -8.93
C PHE A 214 1.91 5.31 -7.56
N HIS A 215 1.72 6.10 -6.51
CA HIS A 215 2.08 5.76 -5.14
C HIS A 215 1.07 4.80 -4.52
N PHE A 216 -0.24 4.97 -4.74
CA PHE A 216 -1.28 4.03 -4.25
C PHE A 216 -0.96 2.56 -4.54
N PRO A 217 -0.76 2.12 -5.80
CA PRO A 217 -0.39 0.74 -6.08
C PRO A 217 1.03 0.35 -5.60
N TRP A 218 1.92 1.32 -5.36
CA TRP A 218 3.25 1.04 -4.80
C TRP A 218 3.17 0.64 -3.32
N ILE A 219 2.30 1.30 -2.55
CA ILE A 219 2.00 0.96 -1.16
C ILE A 219 1.39 -0.45 -1.12
N GLU A 220 0.33 -0.64 -1.90
CA GLU A 220 -0.59 -1.78 -1.80
C GLU A 220 0.00 -3.07 -2.38
N GLN A 221 0.88 -2.97 -3.40
CA GLN A 221 1.67 -4.13 -3.82
C GLN A 221 2.65 -4.59 -2.72
N GLY A 222 3.03 -3.66 -1.83
CA GLY A 222 3.87 -3.92 -0.67
C GLY A 222 3.14 -4.79 0.34
N GLY A 223 1.94 -4.38 0.76
CA GLY A 223 1.05 -5.16 1.62
C GLY A 223 0.72 -6.53 1.03
N THR A 224 0.30 -6.54 -0.24
CA THR A 224 0.02 -7.76 -1.02
C THR A 224 1.16 -8.80 -0.94
N SER A 225 2.42 -8.36 -1.09
CA SER A 225 3.58 -9.26 -1.05
C SER A 225 3.94 -9.63 0.39
N LEU A 226 3.98 -8.63 1.29
CA LEU A 226 4.42 -8.80 2.67
C LEU A 226 3.54 -9.81 3.43
N TYR A 227 2.22 -9.74 3.27
CA TYR A 227 1.31 -10.69 3.91
C TYR A 227 1.48 -12.11 3.37
N ALA A 228 1.66 -12.27 2.07
CA ALA A 228 1.90 -13.59 1.45
C ALA A 228 3.25 -14.19 1.90
N GLU A 229 4.27 -13.37 2.03
CA GLU A 229 5.60 -13.76 2.52
C GLU A 229 5.52 -14.17 4.01
N GLN A 230 4.87 -13.38 4.85
CA GLN A 230 4.75 -13.69 6.29
C GLN A 230 3.83 -14.88 6.57
N ALA A 231 2.76 -15.07 5.80
CA ALA A 231 1.87 -16.22 5.93
C ALA A 231 2.64 -17.55 5.80
N GLN A 232 3.64 -17.62 4.93
CA GLN A 232 4.48 -18.82 4.78
C GLN A 232 5.33 -19.12 6.02
N ARG A 233 5.60 -18.11 6.85
CA ARG A 233 6.43 -18.20 8.06
C ARG A 233 5.62 -18.47 9.32
N ALA A 234 4.28 -18.33 9.26
CA ALA A 234 3.41 -18.57 10.41
C ALA A 234 3.34 -20.05 10.80
N SER A 235 3.42 -20.33 12.10
CA SER A 235 3.25 -21.66 12.68
C SER A 235 1.81 -21.90 13.14
N GLY A 236 1.18 -20.88 13.72
CA GLY A 236 -0.17 -20.97 14.27
C GLY A 236 -1.24 -20.84 13.19
N THR A 237 -2.26 -21.70 13.22
CA THR A 237 -3.37 -21.66 12.26
C THR A 237 -4.18 -20.37 12.35
N GLU A 238 -4.33 -19.79 13.54
CA GLU A 238 -4.99 -18.49 13.73
C GLU A 238 -4.16 -17.35 13.14
N ALA A 239 -2.85 -17.30 13.39
CA ALA A 239 -1.97 -16.28 12.82
C ALA A 239 -1.92 -16.39 11.29
N LEU A 240 -1.78 -17.62 10.76
CA LEU A 240 -1.86 -17.88 9.32
C LEU A 240 -3.20 -17.41 8.73
N ARG A 241 -4.31 -17.69 9.42
CA ARG A 241 -5.65 -17.25 8.97
C ARG A 241 -5.74 -15.74 8.92
N ILE A 242 -5.23 -15.03 9.92
CA ILE A 242 -5.21 -13.56 9.94
C ILE A 242 -4.39 -13.04 8.75
N LEU A 243 -3.16 -13.52 8.58
CA LEU A 243 -2.27 -13.07 7.50
C LEU A 243 -2.85 -13.33 6.11
N LEU A 244 -3.50 -14.48 5.90
CA LEU A 244 -4.16 -14.80 4.63
C LEU A 244 -5.45 -13.99 4.40
N SER A 245 -6.14 -13.61 5.47
CA SER A 245 -7.40 -12.86 5.36
C SER A 245 -7.16 -11.39 5.08
N ILE A 246 -6.27 -10.74 5.85
CA ILE A 246 -5.88 -9.34 5.60
C ILE A 246 -5.07 -9.27 4.29
N GLY A 247 -4.10 -10.15 4.07
CA GLY A 247 -3.40 -10.20 2.78
C GLY A 247 -4.31 -10.40 1.56
N GLY A 248 -5.53 -10.94 1.75
CA GLY A 248 -6.54 -11.02 0.70
C GLY A 248 -7.22 -9.69 0.38
N THR A 249 -7.39 -8.80 1.36
CA THR A 249 -7.92 -7.44 1.16
C THR A 249 -6.87 -6.55 0.49
N GLU A 250 -5.61 -6.63 0.91
CA GLU A 250 -4.46 -5.95 0.25
C GLU A 250 -4.38 -6.24 -1.27
N ILE A 251 -4.67 -7.48 -1.66
CA ILE A 251 -4.70 -7.87 -3.09
C ILE A 251 -5.83 -7.15 -3.83
N CYS A 252 -6.99 -6.98 -3.19
CA CYS A 252 -8.12 -6.25 -3.75
C CYS A 252 -7.81 -4.76 -3.88
N HIS A 253 -7.18 -4.17 -2.86
CA HIS A 253 -6.71 -2.79 -2.90
C HIS A 253 -5.69 -2.59 -4.01
N PHE A 254 -4.61 -3.38 -4.04
CA PHE A 254 -3.61 -3.33 -5.11
C PHE A 254 -4.23 -3.44 -6.50
N GLN A 255 -5.12 -4.41 -6.72
CA GLN A 255 -5.77 -4.59 -8.02
C GLN A 255 -6.59 -3.37 -8.45
N THR A 256 -7.25 -2.69 -7.50
CA THR A 256 -8.01 -1.46 -7.73
C THR A 256 -7.06 -0.35 -8.18
N TRP A 257 -6.02 -0.07 -7.41
CA TRP A 257 -5.08 1.01 -7.71
C TRP A 257 -4.20 0.76 -8.92
N HIS A 258 -3.86 -0.50 -9.19
CA HIS A 258 -3.12 -0.92 -10.37
C HIS A 258 -3.89 -0.62 -11.66
N ASP A 259 -5.22 -0.80 -11.65
CA ASP A 259 -6.10 -0.35 -12.74
C ASP A 259 -6.06 1.19 -12.85
N LYS A 260 -6.31 1.90 -11.74
CA LYS A 260 -6.49 3.37 -11.77
C LYS A 260 -5.23 4.13 -12.15
N ALA A 261 -4.06 3.63 -11.77
CA ALA A 261 -2.78 4.20 -12.18
C ALA A 261 -2.63 4.25 -13.72
N GLY A 262 -3.27 3.34 -14.45
CA GLY A 262 -3.26 3.30 -15.91
C GLY A 262 -4.02 4.45 -16.59
N ASN A 263 -4.85 5.17 -15.85
CA ASN A 263 -5.64 6.29 -16.35
C ASN A 263 -4.95 7.65 -16.16
N ALA A 264 -3.75 7.68 -15.57
CA ALA A 264 -2.99 8.91 -15.36
C ALA A 264 -2.78 9.66 -16.69
N PRO A 265 -3.24 10.93 -16.81
CA PRO A 265 -3.06 11.69 -18.04
C PRO A 265 -1.58 11.93 -18.32
N PRO A 266 -1.13 11.83 -19.59
CA PRO A 266 0.25 12.11 -19.93
C PRO A 266 0.64 13.57 -19.64
N LEU A 267 1.78 13.76 -19.01
CA LEU A 267 2.37 15.06 -18.69
C LEU A 267 3.85 15.05 -19.05
N ASN A 268 4.32 16.06 -19.77
CA ASN A 268 5.70 16.13 -20.23
C ASN A 268 6.49 17.19 -19.46
N HIS A 269 7.58 16.78 -18.82
CA HIS A 269 8.57 17.66 -18.19
C HIS A 269 7.96 18.74 -17.27
N VAL A 270 7.13 18.32 -16.32
CA VAL A 270 6.55 19.21 -15.31
C VAL A 270 7.60 19.46 -14.24
N ILE A 271 7.89 20.73 -13.94
CA ILE A 271 8.91 21.13 -12.95
C ILE A 271 8.20 21.52 -11.65
N ASP A 272 8.63 20.94 -10.54
CA ASP A 272 8.22 21.36 -9.21
C ASP A 272 8.74 22.78 -8.93
N PRO A 273 7.85 23.77 -8.69
CA PRO A 273 8.25 25.16 -8.48
C PRO A 273 9.04 25.39 -7.19
N VAL A 274 9.04 24.45 -6.24
CA VAL A 274 9.74 24.55 -4.96
C VAL A 274 11.11 23.87 -5.03
N THR A 275 11.19 22.67 -5.60
CA THR A 275 12.41 21.84 -5.58
C THR A 275 13.21 21.91 -6.88
N GLY A 276 12.57 22.31 -8.00
CA GLY A 276 13.15 22.25 -9.34
C GLY A 276 13.27 20.84 -9.92
N VAL A 277 12.80 19.81 -9.22
CA VAL A 277 12.74 18.44 -9.73
C VAL A 277 11.72 18.37 -10.85
N SER A 278 12.04 17.66 -11.94
CA SER A 278 11.12 17.45 -13.05
C SER A 278 10.55 16.04 -13.08
N VAL A 279 9.28 15.90 -13.41
CA VAL A 279 8.61 14.62 -13.63
C VAL A 279 7.96 14.56 -15.02
N THR A 280 7.95 13.38 -15.63
CA THR A 280 7.28 13.10 -16.90
C THR A 280 6.43 11.84 -16.74
N PHE A 281 5.14 11.97 -16.99
CA PHE A 281 4.19 10.87 -17.12
C PHE A 281 3.97 10.62 -18.62
N PRO A 282 4.68 9.65 -19.24
CA PRO A 282 4.53 9.38 -20.67
C PRO A 282 3.17 8.73 -20.98
N ASP A 283 2.76 8.77 -22.24
CA ASP A 283 1.74 7.86 -22.74
C ASP A 283 2.32 6.43 -22.78
N LEU A 284 1.93 5.61 -21.81
CA LEU A 284 2.41 4.22 -21.68
C LEU A 284 1.95 3.31 -22.83
N ASN A 285 0.94 3.71 -23.60
CA ASN A 285 0.43 2.94 -24.74
C ASN A 285 1.12 3.30 -26.07
N SER A 286 2.00 4.31 -26.08
CA SER A 286 2.67 4.81 -27.29
C SER A 286 4.19 4.59 -27.26
N PRO A 287 4.87 4.42 -28.41
CA PRO A 287 6.33 4.29 -28.48
C PRO A 287 7.08 5.43 -27.76
N PRO A 288 8.19 5.16 -27.05
CA PRO A 288 8.93 3.89 -26.99
C PRO A 288 8.33 2.86 -26.01
N PHE A 289 7.24 3.21 -25.32
CA PHE A 289 6.45 2.30 -24.51
C PHE A 289 5.48 1.50 -25.40
N GLY A 290 4.45 0.89 -24.81
CA GLY A 290 3.53 -0.02 -25.46
C GLY A 290 3.93 -1.50 -25.33
N GLY A 291 3.18 -2.36 -26.01
CA GLY A 291 3.23 -3.81 -25.80
C GLY A 291 2.70 -4.22 -24.43
N GLU A 292 2.71 -5.53 -24.15
CA GLU A 292 2.10 -6.10 -22.93
C GLU A 292 2.67 -5.48 -21.64
N ASN A 293 3.95 -5.12 -21.61
CA ASN A 293 4.61 -4.58 -20.39
C ASN A 293 4.09 -3.20 -19.97
N PHE A 294 3.56 -2.39 -20.88
CA PHE A 294 3.15 -1.01 -20.59
C PHE A 294 1.66 -0.74 -20.86
N GLN A 295 0.96 -1.69 -21.48
CA GLN A 295 -0.48 -1.58 -21.76
C GLN A 295 -1.29 -1.31 -20.50
N THR A 296 -2.03 -0.20 -20.49
CA THR A 296 -2.70 0.32 -19.28
C THR A 296 -3.90 -0.51 -18.85
N ASN A 297 -4.69 -1.01 -19.80
CA ASN A 297 -5.87 -1.84 -19.51
C ASN A 297 -5.57 -3.33 -19.26
N LEU A 298 -4.29 -3.72 -19.13
CA LEU A 298 -3.89 -5.07 -18.74
C LEU A 298 -3.78 -5.14 -17.22
N ILE A 299 -4.93 -5.36 -16.58
CA ILE A 299 -5.08 -5.22 -15.12
C ILE A 299 -4.80 -6.51 -14.36
N MET A 300 -4.99 -7.68 -14.97
CA MET A 300 -4.72 -8.97 -14.32
C MET A 300 -3.23 -9.34 -14.42
N PRO A 301 -2.62 -9.96 -13.40
CA PRO A 301 -1.23 -10.41 -13.48
C PRO A 301 -0.98 -11.39 -14.64
N GLU A 302 -0.02 -11.07 -15.51
CA GLU A 302 0.37 -11.94 -16.61
C GLU A 302 1.05 -13.22 -16.10
N PRO A 303 0.70 -14.42 -16.63
CA PRO A 303 1.37 -15.66 -16.27
C PRO A 303 2.89 -15.60 -16.51
N THR A 304 3.68 -16.03 -15.53
CA THR A 304 5.14 -15.96 -15.58
C THR A 304 5.82 -17.20 -15.00
N VAL A 305 7.15 -17.25 -15.09
CA VAL A 305 7.98 -18.24 -14.38
C VAL A 305 7.76 -18.15 -12.87
N PHE A 306 7.55 -19.29 -12.21
CA PHE A 306 7.30 -19.38 -10.78
C PHE A 306 7.99 -20.60 -10.18
N LEU A 307 8.63 -20.45 -9.02
CA LEU A 307 9.48 -21.42 -8.31
C LEU A 307 10.73 -21.89 -9.09
N SER A 308 10.58 -22.26 -10.36
CA SER A 308 11.65 -22.64 -11.27
C SER A 308 11.19 -22.46 -12.72
N ARG A 309 12.13 -22.11 -13.61
CA ARG A 309 11.86 -21.94 -15.05
C ARG A 309 11.48 -23.25 -15.77
N GLN A 310 11.55 -24.40 -15.08
CA GLN A 310 11.14 -25.69 -15.62
C GLN A 310 9.61 -25.91 -15.60
N PHE A 311 8.88 -25.17 -14.75
CA PHE A 311 7.44 -25.31 -14.64
C PHE A 311 6.73 -24.41 -15.67
N PRO A 312 5.50 -24.78 -16.09
CA PRO A 312 4.68 -23.91 -16.93
C PRO A 312 4.41 -22.55 -16.24
N PRO A 313 4.26 -21.45 -17.02
CA PRO A 313 3.91 -20.15 -16.45
C PRO A 313 2.60 -20.17 -15.65
N CYS A 314 2.56 -19.40 -14.56
CA CYS A 314 1.39 -19.25 -13.68
C CYS A 314 1.15 -17.77 -13.36
N SER A 315 -0.12 -17.37 -13.28
CA SER A 315 -0.49 -16.03 -12.78
C SER A 315 -0.44 -16.05 -11.26
N ILE A 316 0.32 -15.13 -10.68
CA ILE A 316 0.64 -15.09 -9.26
C ILE A 316 0.77 -13.65 -8.77
N ILE A 317 0.60 -13.48 -7.46
CA ILE A 317 1.19 -12.35 -6.73
C ILE A 317 2.71 -12.53 -6.68
N ARG A 318 3.46 -11.42 -6.76
CA ARG A 318 4.93 -11.44 -6.75
C ARG A 318 5.55 -10.13 -6.25
N PRO A 319 6.56 -10.18 -5.37
CA PRO A 319 7.24 -11.37 -4.83
C PRO A 319 6.40 -12.17 -3.81
N THR A 320 6.85 -13.40 -3.56
CA THR A 320 6.37 -14.24 -2.45
C THR A 320 7.51 -14.96 -1.72
N GLU A 321 8.77 -14.74 -2.11
CA GLU A 321 9.93 -15.32 -1.40
C GLU A 321 10.16 -14.63 -0.06
N THR A 322 10.48 -15.41 0.98
CA THR A 322 10.35 -14.96 2.37
C THR A 322 11.63 -14.40 3.00
N LYS A 323 12.79 -14.56 2.34
CA LYS A 323 14.09 -14.27 2.96
C LYS A 323 14.33 -12.77 3.00
N GLY A 324 14.26 -12.22 4.22
CA GLY A 324 14.47 -10.79 4.43
C GLY A 324 13.27 -9.95 3.99
N ALA A 325 12.09 -10.55 3.87
CA ALA A 325 10.85 -9.91 3.47
C ALA A 325 10.54 -8.67 4.32
N ALA A 326 10.57 -8.82 5.65
CA ALA A 326 10.23 -7.74 6.56
C ALA A 326 11.26 -6.60 6.50
N MET A 327 12.55 -6.95 6.48
CA MET A 327 13.61 -5.96 6.30
C MET A 327 13.56 -5.29 4.92
N GLY A 328 13.17 -6.04 3.89
CA GLY A 328 12.91 -5.54 2.54
C GLY A 328 11.83 -4.46 2.53
N ALA A 329 10.72 -4.69 3.22
CA ALA A 329 9.65 -3.71 3.38
C ALA A 329 10.14 -2.43 4.08
N VAL A 330 10.87 -2.53 5.20
CA VAL A 330 11.43 -1.35 5.88
C VAL A 330 12.39 -0.57 4.97
N ASN A 331 13.24 -1.26 4.22
CA ASN A 331 14.15 -0.64 3.26
C ASN A 331 13.40 0.05 2.12
N ALA A 332 12.32 -0.56 1.62
CA ALA A 332 11.48 0.02 0.57
C ALA A 332 10.78 1.29 1.04
N LEU A 333 10.11 1.26 2.21
CA LEU A 333 9.46 2.42 2.83
C LEU A 333 10.47 3.56 3.11
N THR A 334 11.67 3.21 3.55
CA THR A 334 12.75 4.19 3.78
C THR A 334 13.26 4.78 2.46
N GLY A 335 13.47 3.94 1.44
CA GLY A 335 13.97 4.34 0.13
C GLY A 335 12.98 5.17 -0.69
N ASP A 336 11.68 4.96 -0.46
CA ASP A 336 10.62 5.79 -1.03
C ASP A 336 10.63 7.20 -0.44
N GLY A 337 11.13 7.38 0.79
CA GLY A 337 11.26 8.69 1.43
C GLY A 337 10.18 9.00 2.47
N LEU A 338 9.27 8.06 2.73
CA LEU A 338 8.21 8.18 3.74
C LEU A 338 8.74 8.58 5.12
N PHE A 339 9.97 8.20 5.46
CA PHE A 339 10.56 8.47 6.78
C PHE A 339 11.57 9.62 6.78
N ILE A 340 11.63 10.43 5.73
CA ILE A 340 12.48 11.64 5.72
C ILE A 340 12.00 12.60 6.83
N GLY A 341 12.88 12.84 7.79
CA GLY A 341 12.62 13.67 8.98
C GLY A 341 12.30 12.87 10.24
N GLN A 342 12.13 11.55 10.15
CA GLN A 342 11.86 10.71 11.33
C GLN A 342 13.09 10.57 12.23
N SER A 343 12.82 10.22 13.49
CA SER A 343 13.86 9.99 14.48
C SER A 343 14.64 8.68 14.25
N ALA A 344 15.88 8.63 14.72
CA ALA A 344 16.66 7.38 14.71
C ALA A 344 16.00 6.26 15.55
N GLN A 345 15.28 6.63 16.61
CA GLN A 345 14.54 5.71 17.46
C GLN A 345 13.35 5.07 16.74
N PHE A 346 12.64 5.83 15.90
CA PHE A 346 11.61 5.30 15.02
C PHE A 346 12.20 4.25 14.07
N MET A 347 13.30 4.58 13.39
CA MET A 347 13.97 3.66 12.48
C MET A 347 14.49 2.41 13.20
N GLN A 348 15.05 2.55 14.39
CA GLN A 348 15.51 1.42 15.19
C GLN A 348 14.35 0.47 15.54
N LEU A 349 13.21 1.02 15.96
CA LEU A 349 12.02 0.21 16.29
C LEU A 349 11.53 -0.59 15.07
N LEU A 350 11.44 0.04 13.90
CA LEU A 350 11.03 -0.66 12.68
C LEU A 350 12.02 -1.77 12.29
N HIS A 351 13.32 -1.50 12.37
CA HIS A 351 14.34 -2.51 12.09
C HIS A 351 14.28 -3.68 13.09
N ASP A 352 14.03 -3.42 14.37
CA ASP A 352 13.91 -4.46 15.39
C ASP A 352 12.69 -5.36 15.12
N LEU A 353 11.52 -4.76 14.84
CA LEU A 353 10.31 -5.50 14.48
C LEU A 353 10.50 -6.35 13.23
N ALA A 354 11.11 -5.77 12.19
CA ALA A 354 11.40 -6.47 10.94
C ALA A 354 12.38 -7.64 11.14
N SER A 355 13.46 -7.40 11.89
CA SER A 355 14.46 -8.43 12.22
C SER A 355 13.82 -9.61 12.98
N ASP A 356 12.88 -9.35 13.89
CA ASP A 356 12.19 -10.39 14.62
C ASP A 356 11.23 -11.19 13.73
N ALA A 357 10.48 -10.52 12.85
CA ALA A 357 9.61 -11.18 11.85
C ALA A 357 10.43 -12.03 10.87
N ASP A 358 11.57 -11.53 10.39
CA ASP A 358 12.49 -12.27 9.50
C ASP A 358 13.23 -13.43 10.18
N LYS A 359 13.15 -13.56 11.52
CA LYS A 359 13.64 -14.73 12.26
C LYS A 359 12.53 -15.73 12.58
N ALA A 360 11.26 -15.37 12.41
CA ALA A 360 10.15 -16.30 12.64
C ALA A 360 10.23 -17.46 11.63
N MET A 361 10.13 -18.70 12.12
CA MET A 361 10.17 -19.89 11.28
C MET A 361 8.92 -20.70 11.54
N ARG A 362 8.38 -21.30 10.47
CA ARG A 362 7.29 -22.25 10.58
C ARG A 362 7.81 -23.53 11.23
N ASP A 363 7.12 -24.00 12.27
CA ASP A 363 7.51 -25.22 12.99
C ASP A 363 7.77 -26.39 12.02
N GLY A 364 8.96 -26.99 12.11
CA GLY A 364 9.40 -28.09 11.25
C GLY A 364 10.34 -27.71 10.10
N HIS A 365 10.73 -26.44 9.97
CA HIS A 365 11.72 -25.95 9.00
C HIS A 365 12.84 -25.14 9.64
#